data_AF-A0A0Q7SNI7-F1
#
_entry.id   AF-A0A0Q7SNI7-F1
#
_cell.length_a   1.000
_cell.length_b   1.000
_cell.length_c   1.000
_cell.angle_alpha   90.00
_cell.angle_beta   90.00
_cell.angle_gamma   90.00
#
_symmetry.space_group_name_H-M   'P 1'
#
loop_
_entity.id
_entity.type
_entity.pdbx_description
1 polymer ?
#
loop_
_entity_poly.entity_id
_entity_poly.type
_entity_poly.pdbx_seq_one_letter_code
_entity_poly.pdbx_strand_id
1 'polypeptide(L)'
;MNDSAAIVQGLLAFVWAPLLVLAGVLDWACHRRLRIEHTSGLRESLLHLLMLALLGTAILGGLFLAPTAGLFALVLAALLLHEAAYATDLQVALASRRIPALEQWVHGFQHLLPWAGLAGLLALAPGQTLALIGQSSEAPDWALRLKSPLPPWPYTIALLAAALLFNGLPFLAEAWRSARAAARSADGA
;
A
#
# COMPACT_ATOMS: atom_id res chain seq x y z
N MET A 1 1.14 8.10 26.31
CA MET A 1 1.28 6.78 25.68
C MET A 1 2.01 5.87 26.65
N ASN A 2 1.61 4.61 26.75
CA ASN A 2 2.46 3.61 27.41
C ASN A 2 3.66 3.28 26.49
N ASP A 3 4.73 2.73 27.06
CA ASP A 3 5.98 2.49 26.32
C ASP A 3 5.76 1.59 25.08
N SER A 4 4.84 0.62 25.18
CA SER A 4 4.48 -0.27 24.07
C SER A 4 3.89 0.47 22.86
N ALA A 5 2.96 1.40 23.07
CA ALA A 5 2.38 2.18 21.98
C ALA A 5 3.43 3.07 21.30
N ALA A 6 4.37 3.63 22.06
CA ALA A 6 5.48 4.40 21.51
C ALA A 6 6.39 3.54 20.63
N ILE A 7 6.69 2.31 21.07
CA ILE A 7 7.48 1.35 20.28
C ILE A 7 6.75 0.99 18.99
N VAL A 8 5.47 0.60 19.06
CA VAL A 8 4.69 0.24 17.86
C VAL A 8 4.63 1.41 16.87
N GLN A 9 4.37 2.62 17.36
CA GLN A 9 4.35 3.81 16.52
C GLN A 9 5.71 4.08 15.87
N GLY A 10 6.81 3.94 16.63
CA GLY A 10 8.17 4.09 16.11
C GLY A 10 8.51 3.06 15.04
N LEU A 11 8.15 1.79 15.25
CA LEU A 11 8.33 0.72 14.27
C LEU A 11 7.52 0.97 12.99
N LEU A 12 6.26 1.40 13.13
CA LEU A 12 5.43 1.75 11.98
C LEU A 12 6.05 2.92 11.19
N ALA A 13 6.49 3.96 11.89
CA ALA A 13 6.97 5.19 11.27
C ALA A 13 8.36 5.05 10.63
N PHE A 14 9.29 4.37 11.29
CA PHE A 14 10.71 4.40 10.93
C PHE A 14 11.27 3.07 10.44
N VAL A 15 10.48 1.99 10.48
CA VAL A 15 10.88 0.68 9.94
C VAL A 15 9.91 0.26 8.85
N TRP A 16 8.63 0.12 9.19
CA TRP A 16 7.61 -0.38 8.27
C TRP A 16 7.37 0.57 7.09
N ALA A 17 7.16 1.87 7.31
CA ALA A 17 6.90 2.82 6.24
C ALA A 17 8.08 2.95 5.25
N PRO A 18 9.36 3.05 5.70
CA PRO A 18 10.51 2.97 4.79
C PRO A 18 10.59 1.66 4.01
N LEU A 19 10.30 0.51 4.66
CA LEU A 19 10.30 -0.79 3.98
C LEU A 19 9.23 -0.87 2.89
N LEU A 20 8.05 -0.30 3.10
CA LEU A 20 7.01 -0.19 2.08
C LEU A 20 7.45 0.62 0.86
N VAL A 21 8.11 1.76 1.09
CA VAL A 21 8.66 2.58 0.00
C VAL A 21 9.74 1.81 -0.75
N LEU A 22 10.66 1.17 -0.04
CA LEU A 22 11.72 0.36 -0.65
C LEU A 22 11.16 -0.80 -1.46
N ALA A 23 10.13 -1.49 -0.96
CA ALA A 23 9.48 -2.58 -1.66
C ALA A 23 8.88 -2.12 -2.99
N GLY A 24 8.19 -0.97 -3.02
CA GLY A 24 7.68 -0.37 -4.26
C GLY A 24 8.77 0.01 -5.27
N VAL A 25 9.92 0.52 -4.80
CA VAL A 25 11.08 0.80 -5.66
C VAL A 25 11.63 -0.49 -6.28
N LEU A 26 11.77 -1.55 -5.49
CA LEU A 26 12.28 -2.83 -5.96
C LEU A 26 11.35 -3.47 -6.99
N ASP A 27 10.05 -3.38 -6.75
CA ASP A 27 9.00 -3.88 -7.64
C ASP A 27 9.04 -3.16 -9.01
N TRP A 28 8.99 -1.82 -8.99
CA TRP A 28 9.15 -1.02 -10.20
C TRP A 28 10.48 -1.30 -10.93
N ALA A 29 11.57 -1.52 -10.19
CA ALA A 29 12.85 -1.87 -10.79
C ALA A 29 12.81 -3.23 -11.51
N CYS A 30 12.08 -4.22 -10.96
CA CYS A 30 11.81 -5.49 -11.62
C CYS A 30 11.02 -5.25 -12.92
N HIS A 31 9.91 -4.52 -12.86
CA HIS A 31 9.09 -4.23 -14.04
C HIS A 31 9.85 -3.50 -15.15
N ARG A 32 10.65 -2.50 -14.78
CA ARG A 32 11.50 -1.78 -15.73
C ARG A 32 12.54 -2.68 -16.37
N ARG A 33 13.15 -3.58 -15.62
CA ARG A 33 14.13 -4.54 -16.16
C ARG A 33 13.48 -5.56 -17.09
N LEU A 34 12.28 -6.02 -16.75
CA LEU A 34 11.51 -6.98 -17.53
C LEU A 34 10.76 -6.36 -18.70
N ARG A 35 10.73 -5.03 -18.78
CA ARG A 35 10.07 -4.25 -19.83
C ARG A 35 8.62 -4.68 -20.00
N ILE A 36 7.86 -4.66 -18.90
CA ILE A 36 6.47 -5.15 -18.89
C ILE A 36 5.59 -4.43 -19.91
N GLU A 37 5.95 -3.23 -20.36
CA GLU A 37 5.28 -2.49 -21.44
C GLU A 37 5.16 -3.27 -22.76
N HIS A 38 5.98 -4.31 -22.96
CA HIS A 38 6.00 -5.17 -24.15
C HIS A 38 5.50 -6.59 -23.90
N THR A 39 5.00 -6.88 -22.70
CA THR A 39 4.42 -8.20 -22.36
C THR A 39 2.97 -8.03 -21.91
N SER A 40 2.73 -7.92 -20.60
CA SER A 40 1.41 -7.68 -20.00
C SER A 40 0.89 -6.26 -20.20
N GLY A 41 1.79 -5.29 -20.40
CA GLY A 41 1.50 -3.97 -20.89
C GLY A 41 0.62 -3.13 -19.97
N LEU A 42 -0.28 -2.35 -20.57
CA LEU A 42 -1.04 -1.33 -19.84
C LEU A 42 -1.98 -1.91 -18.78
N ARG A 43 -2.49 -3.14 -19.00
CA ARG A 43 -3.40 -3.78 -18.07
C ARG A 43 -2.75 -4.03 -16.71
N GLU A 44 -1.54 -4.58 -16.69
CA GLU A 44 -0.76 -4.80 -15.46
C GLU A 44 -0.42 -3.45 -14.80
N SER A 45 0.08 -2.47 -15.57
CA SER A 45 0.43 -1.15 -15.02
C SER A 45 -0.76 -0.40 -14.39
N LEU A 46 -1.98 -0.57 -14.92
CA LEU A 46 -3.18 0.02 -14.31
C LEU A 46 -3.59 -0.68 -13.01
N LEU A 47 -3.38 -1.99 -12.90
CA LEU A 47 -3.59 -2.72 -11.65
C LEU A 47 -2.59 -2.30 -10.58
N HIS A 48 -1.32 -2.08 -10.96
CA HIS A 48 -0.32 -1.49 -10.04
C HIS A 48 -0.76 -0.12 -9.51
N LEU A 49 -1.28 0.77 -10.37
CA LEU A 49 -1.78 2.08 -9.94
C LEU A 49 -3.01 1.96 -9.03
N LEU A 50 -3.92 1.03 -9.33
CA LEU A 50 -5.07 0.75 -8.47
C LEU A 50 -4.63 0.26 -7.08
N MET A 51 -3.73 -0.71 -7.02
CA MET A 51 -3.16 -1.21 -5.77
C MET A 51 -2.45 -0.10 -4.99
N LEU A 52 -1.65 0.73 -5.67
CA LEU A 52 -0.99 1.88 -5.05
C LEU A 52 -1.99 2.88 -4.46
N ALA A 53 -3.11 3.14 -5.13
CA ALA A 53 -4.16 4.02 -4.63
C ALA A 53 -4.90 3.43 -3.42
N LEU A 54 -5.22 2.13 -3.45
CA LEU A 54 -5.85 1.43 -2.33
C LEU A 54 -4.95 1.42 -1.09
N LEU A 55 -3.68 1.04 -1.27
CA LEU A 55 -2.70 1.05 -0.18
C LEU A 55 -2.41 2.48 0.31
N GLY A 56 -2.29 3.43 -0.61
CA GLY A 56 -2.13 4.85 -0.28
C GLY A 56 -3.29 5.39 0.57
N THR A 57 -4.53 5.00 0.26
CA THR A 57 -5.71 5.34 1.07
C THR A 57 -5.61 4.79 2.49
N ALA A 58 -5.22 3.52 2.65
CA ALA A 58 -5.00 2.91 3.96
C ALA A 58 -3.90 3.62 4.76
N ILE A 59 -2.76 3.94 4.12
CA ILE A 59 -1.65 4.66 4.75
C ILE A 59 -2.05 6.08 5.16
N LEU A 60 -2.74 6.83 4.29
CA LEU A 60 -3.22 8.17 4.59
C LEU A 60 -4.23 8.15 5.75
N GLY A 61 -5.13 7.16 5.78
CA GLY A 61 -6.03 6.93 6.91
C GLY A 61 -5.25 6.69 8.20
N GLY A 62 -4.30 5.74 8.19
CA GLY A 62 -3.44 5.46 9.34
C GLY A 62 -2.57 6.64 9.78
N LEU A 63 -2.19 7.53 8.85
CA LEU A 63 -1.38 8.72 9.12
C LEU A 63 -2.22 9.82 9.78
N PHE A 64 -3.37 10.17 9.19
CA PHE A 64 -4.15 11.36 9.55
C PHE A 64 -5.35 11.11 10.46
N LEU A 65 -5.95 9.92 10.45
CA LEU A 65 -7.16 9.63 11.21
C LEU A 65 -6.85 8.96 12.55
N ALA A 66 -7.67 9.25 13.55
CA ALA A 66 -7.60 8.60 14.86
C ALA A 66 -7.86 7.09 14.72
N PRO A 67 -7.21 6.23 15.54
CA PRO A 67 -7.37 4.78 15.49
C PRO A 67 -8.72 4.35 16.09
N THR A 68 -9.78 4.54 15.32
CA THR A 68 -11.17 4.18 15.65
C THR A 68 -11.58 2.88 14.95
N ALA A 69 -12.67 2.25 15.42
CA ALA A 69 -13.26 1.10 14.73
C ALA A 69 -13.60 1.41 13.26
N GLY A 70 -14.07 2.63 12.98
CA GLY A 70 -14.32 3.12 11.62
C GLY A 70 -13.06 3.14 10.74
N LEU A 71 -11.92 3.62 11.27
CA LEU A 71 -10.66 3.58 10.54
C LEU A 71 -10.20 2.14 10.27
N PHE A 72 -10.32 1.26 11.27
CA PHE A 72 -9.92 -0.15 11.12
C PHE A 72 -10.73 -0.85 10.02
N ALA A 73 -12.04 -0.62 9.97
CA ALA A 73 -12.89 -1.14 8.92
C ALA A 73 -12.54 -0.57 7.53
N LEU A 74 -12.25 0.73 7.44
CA LEU A 74 -11.81 1.36 6.19
C LEU A 74 -10.50 0.75 5.67
N VAL A 75 -9.50 0.62 6.56
CA VAL A 75 -8.20 0.02 6.21
C VAL A 75 -8.39 -1.44 5.80
N LEU A 76 -9.15 -2.22 6.57
CA LEU A 76 -9.43 -3.62 6.22
C LEU A 76 -10.11 -3.74 4.85
N ALA A 77 -11.11 -2.92 4.56
CA ALA A 77 -11.78 -2.91 3.25
C ALA A 77 -10.81 -2.56 2.11
N ALA A 78 -9.96 -1.55 2.32
CA ALA A 78 -8.93 -1.18 1.35
C ALA A 78 -7.92 -2.32 1.11
N LEU A 79 -7.51 -3.03 2.18
CA LEU A 79 -6.62 -4.20 2.05
C LEU A 79 -7.28 -5.36 1.33
N LEU A 80 -8.55 -5.67 1.61
CA LEU A 80 -9.28 -6.73 0.90
C LEU A 80 -9.46 -6.41 -0.59
N LEU A 81 -9.75 -5.16 -0.93
CA LEU A 81 -9.79 -4.71 -2.33
C LEU A 81 -8.40 -4.77 -2.97
N HIS A 82 -7.36 -4.44 -2.22
CA HIS A 82 -5.98 -4.55 -2.68
C HIS A 82 -5.61 -6.01 -2.97
N GLU A 83 -5.98 -6.96 -2.10
CA GLU A 83 -5.79 -8.40 -2.33
C GLU A 83 -6.52 -8.89 -3.59
N ALA A 84 -7.75 -8.42 -3.82
CA ALA A 84 -8.51 -8.76 -5.02
C ALA A 84 -7.82 -8.22 -6.30
N ALA A 85 -7.30 -6.98 -6.23
CA ALA A 85 -6.53 -6.38 -7.31
C ALA A 85 -5.21 -7.14 -7.54
N TYR A 86 -4.50 -7.52 -6.48
CA TYR A 86 -3.29 -8.34 -6.54
C TYR A 86 -3.54 -9.72 -7.16
N ALA A 87 -4.64 -10.39 -6.77
CA ALA A 87 -5.01 -11.67 -7.38
C ALA A 87 -5.30 -11.53 -8.88
N THR A 88 -5.92 -10.43 -9.28
CA THR A 88 -6.18 -10.11 -10.70
C THR A 88 -4.88 -9.80 -11.45
N ASP A 89 -3.98 -9.05 -10.82
CA ASP A 89 -2.66 -8.72 -11.35
C ASP A 89 -1.83 -9.97 -11.61
N LEU A 90 -1.75 -10.87 -10.62
CA LEU A 90 -1.06 -12.15 -10.75
C LEU A 90 -1.61 -12.99 -11.91
N GLN A 91 -2.93 -13.04 -12.10
CA GLN A 91 -3.54 -13.73 -13.24
C GLN A 91 -3.13 -13.11 -14.58
N VAL A 92 -3.11 -11.78 -14.67
CA VAL A 92 -2.68 -11.04 -15.87
C VAL A 92 -1.21 -11.29 -16.18
N ALA A 93 -0.34 -11.19 -15.17
CA ALA A 93 1.09 -11.40 -15.29
C ALA A 93 1.41 -12.84 -15.72
N LEU A 94 0.85 -13.84 -15.03
CA LEU A 94 1.10 -15.27 -15.34
C LEU A 94 0.59 -15.67 -16.73
N ALA A 95 -0.48 -15.05 -17.22
CA ALA A 95 -0.97 -15.29 -18.57
C ALA A 95 -0.07 -14.69 -19.66
N SER A 96 0.78 -13.70 -19.33
CA SER A 96 1.48 -12.86 -20.31
C SER A 96 3.00 -12.95 -20.24
N ARG A 97 3.58 -13.38 -19.11
CA ARG A 97 5.02 -13.41 -18.89
C ARG A 97 5.44 -14.40 -17.81
N ARG A 98 6.72 -14.74 -17.81
CA ARG A 98 7.35 -15.46 -16.69
C ARG A 98 7.74 -14.47 -15.61
N ILE A 99 7.37 -14.77 -14.37
CA ILE A 99 7.74 -13.97 -13.19
C ILE A 99 9.02 -14.56 -12.55
N PRO A 100 10.15 -13.84 -12.50
CA PRO A 100 11.40 -14.34 -11.90
C PRO A 100 11.32 -14.47 -10.38
N ALA A 101 12.23 -15.28 -9.81
CA ALA A 101 12.30 -15.51 -8.36
C ALA A 101 12.49 -14.23 -7.53
N LEU A 102 13.27 -13.27 -8.03
CA LEU A 102 13.47 -11.99 -7.32
C LEU A 102 12.16 -11.20 -7.20
N GLU A 103 11.38 -11.15 -8.28
CA GLU A 103 10.10 -10.45 -8.28
C GLU A 103 9.09 -11.14 -7.36
N GLN A 104 9.02 -12.48 -7.40
CA GLN A 104 8.21 -13.26 -6.46
C GLN A 104 8.59 -13.00 -4.99
N TRP A 105 9.89 -12.87 -4.70
CA TRP A 105 10.35 -12.55 -3.36
C TRP A 105 9.91 -11.14 -2.92
N VAL A 106 10.06 -10.14 -3.80
CA VAL A 106 9.60 -8.76 -3.55
C VAL A 106 8.08 -8.71 -3.35
N HIS A 107 7.31 -9.38 -4.20
CA HIS A 107 5.85 -9.49 -4.08
C HIS A 107 5.43 -10.17 -2.77
N GLY A 108 6.16 -11.21 -2.34
CA GLY A 108 5.92 -11.84 -1.04
C GLY A 108 6.05 -10.86 0.14
N PHE A 109 7.05 -9.97 0.12
CA PHE A 109 7.17 -8.90 1.11
C PHE A 109 6.04 -7.86 0.98
N GLN A 110 5.72 -7.44 -0.24
CA GLN A 110 4.65 -6.46 -0.49
C GLN A 110 3.26 -6.97 -0.11
N HIS A 111 3.02 -8.28 -0.18
CA HIS A 111 1.79 -8.90 0.29
C HIS A 111 1.71 -8.81 1.82
N LEU A 112 2.78 -9.13 2.56
CA LEU A 112 2.72 -9.17 4.03
C LEU A 112 2.73 -7.78 4.69
N LEU A 113 3.43 -6.80 4.10
CA LEU A 113 3.62 -5.48 4.72
C LEU A 113 2.29 -4.74 5.03
N PRO A 114 1.30 -4.65 4.13
CA PRO A 114 0.03 -3.99 4.43
C PRO A 114 -0.71 -4.60 5.63
N TRP A 115 -0.70 -5.94 5.75
CA TRP A 115 -1.28 -6.65 6.89
C TRP A 115 -0.53 -6.36 8.20
N ALA A 116 0.80 -6.28 8.16
CA ALA A 116 1.59 -5.86 9.31
C ALA A 116 1.27 -4.41 9.73
N GLY A 117 0.97 -3.53 8.78
CA GLY A 117 0.51 -2.16 9.03
C GLY A 117 -0.83 -2.13 9.77
N LEU A 118 -1.81 -2.92 9.31
CA LEU A 118 -3.09 -3.06 10.00
C LEU A 118 -2.91 -3.64 11.42
N ALA A 119 -2.09 -4.68 11.58
CA ALA A 119 -1.80 -5.26 12.89
C ALA A 119 -1.20 -4.23 13.86
N GLY A 120 -0.24 -3.42 13.40
CA GLY A 120 0.32 -2.32 14.18
C GLY A 120 -0.73 -1.25 14.52
N LEU A 121 -1.59 -0.91 13.56
CA LEU A 121 -2.66 0.08 13.77
C LEU A 121 -3.69 -0.39 14.82
N LEU A 122 -4.07 -1.67 14.79
CA LEU A 122 -4.91 -2.29 15.82
C LEU A 122 -4.21 -2.26 17.20
N ALA A 123 -2.92 -2.60 17.24
CA ALA A 123 -2.14 -2.57 18.48
C ALA A 123 -2.01 -1.15 19.09
N LEU A 124 -2.15 -0.09 18.30
CA LEU A 124 -2.12 1.30 18.79
C LEU A 124 -3.40 1.73 19.52
N ALA A 125 -4.54 1.06 19.31
CA ALA A 125 -5.77 1.33 20.07
C ALA A 125 -6.48 0.03 20.48
N PRO A 126 -5.91 -0.70 21.47
CA PRO A 126 -6.43 -1.99 21.90
C PRO A 126 -7.88 -1.92 22.39
N GLY A 127 -8.30 -0.82 23.03
CA GLY A 127 -9.69 -0.63 23.47
C GLY A 127 -10.68 -0.67 22.30
N GLN A 128 -10.37 0.01 21.20
CA GLN A 128 -11.19 0.01 19.98
C GLN A 128 -11.07 -1.31 19.20
N THR A 129 -9.90 -1.94 19.20
CA THR A 129 -9.73 -3.27 18.60
C THR A 129 -10.56 -4.34 19.31
N LEU A 130 -10.52 -4.36 20.65
CA LEU A 130 -11.33 -5.29 21.44
C LEU A 130 -12.82 -4.96 21.33
N ALA A 131 -13.20 -3.70 21.12
CA ALA A 131 -14.58 -3.29 20.93
C ALA A 131 -15.20 -3.90 19.65
N LEU A 132 -14.40 -4.12 18.59
CA LEU A 132 -14.86 -4.79 17.37
C LEU A 132 -15.34 -6.23 17.60
N ILE A 133 -14.84 -6.89 18.64
CA ILE A 133 -15.18 -8.28 18.98
C ILE A 133 -15.98 -8.40 20.29
N GLY A 134 -16.49 -7.28 20.80
CA GLY A 134 -17.29 -7.24 22.04
C GLY A 134 -16.50 -7.56 23.32
N GLN A 135 -15.17 -7.46 23.30
CA GLN A 135 -14.30 -7.74 24.45
C GLN A 135 -13.72 -6.46 25.10
N SER A 136 -14.34 -5.31 24.84
CA SER A 136 -13.96 -4.03 25.43
C SER A 136 -15.08 -3.48 26.30
N SER A 137 -14.71 -2.69 27.31
CA SER A 137 -15.65 -1.84 28.04
C SER A 137 -16.04 -0.59 27.24
N GLU A 138 -15.29 -0.25 26.18
CA GLU A 138 -15.59 0.83 25.26
C GLU A 138 -16.53 0.36 24.14
N ALA A 139 -17.45 1.23 23.70
CA ALA A 139 -18.21 0.99 22.48
C ALA A 139 -17.32 1.21 21.23
N PRO A 140 -17.56 0.47 20.12
CA PRO A 140 -16.84 0.69 18.88
C PRO A 140 -17.18 2.08 18.32
N ASP A 141 -16.14 2.88 18.10
CA ASP A 141 -16.25 4.22 17.56
C ASP A 141 -16.13 4.18 16.03
N TRP A 142 -17.24 4.42 15.34
CA TRP A 142 -17.30 4.36 13.88
C TRP A 142 -16.93 5.67 13.19
N ALA A 143 -16.61 6.73 13.95
CA ALA A 143 -16.31 8.03 13.36
C ALA A 143 -14.91 8.06 12.73
N LEU A 144 -14.82 8.64 11.54
CA LEU A 144 -13.56 9.01 10.90
C LEU A 144 -13.22 10.46 11.28
N ARG A 145 -12.27 10.64 12.20
CA ARG A 145 -11.82 11.95 12.67
C ARG A 145 -10.32 12.09 12.55
N LEU A 146 -9.84 13.31 12.35
CA LEU A 146 -8.41 13.61 12.37
C LEU A 146 -7.81 13.31 13.74
N LYS A 147 -6.54 12.91 13.75
CA LYS A 147 -5.73 12.84 14.97
C LYS A 147 -5.58 14.24 15.56
N SER A 148 -5.61 14.31 16.89
CA SER A 148 -5.27 15.50 17.64
C SER A 148 -4.26 15.12 18.73
N PRO A 149 -2.99 15.54 18.63
CA PRO A 149 -2.41 16.32 17.53
C PRO A 149 -2.21 15.49 16.25
N LEU A 150 -2.07 16.18 15.12
CA LEU A 150 -1.60 15.57 13.87
C LEU A 150 -0.12 15.11 14.00
N PRO A 151 0.34 14.16 13.17
CA PRO A 151 1.76 13.79 13.13
C PRO A 151 2.65 15.01 12.79
N PRO A 152 3.91 15.04 13.28
CA PRO A 152 4.81 16.13 12.99
C PRO A 152 4.98 16.39 11.49
N TRP A 153 4.77 17.64 11.06
CA TRP A 153 4.85 18.04 9.66
C TRP A 153 6.14 17.64 8.95
N PRO A 154 7.35 17.75 9.56
CA PRO A 154 8.57 17.33 8.90
C PRO A 154 8.55 15.85 8.50
N TYR A 155 8.06 14.98 9.40
CA TYR A 155 7.91 13.55 9.12
C TYR A 155 6.84 13.30 8.05
N THR A 156 5.66 13.93 8.18
CA THR A 156 4.57 13.80 7.22
C THR A 156 5.01 14.19 5.81
N ILE A 157 5.65 15.34 5.65
CA ILE A 157 6.13 15.83 4.34
C ILE A 157 7.19 14.87 3.79
N ALA A 158 8.16 14.43 4.61
CA ALA A 158 9.19 13.51 4.16
C ALA A 158 8.61 12.17 3.68
N LEU A 159 7.67 11.60 4.42
CA LEU A 159 7.01 10.35 4.05
C LEU A 159 6.21 10.50 2.75
N LEU A 160 5.39 11.55 2.63
CA LEU A 160 4.58 11.78 1.43
C LEU A 160 5.45 12.08 0.20
N ALA A 161 6.51 12.86 0.37
CA ALA A 161 7.48 13.11 -0.68
C ALA A 161 8.19 11.82 -1.11
N ALA A 162 8.64 10.99 -0.16
CA ALA A 162 9.24 9.71 -0.47
C ALA A 162 8.27 8.78 -1.22
N ALA A 163 7.04 8.64 -0.74
CA ALA A 163 6.03 7.82 -1.40
C ALA A 163 5.73 8.31 -2.83
N LEU A 164 5.61 9.62 -3.03
CA LEU A 164 5.37 10.20 -4.36
C LEU A 164 6.57 10.02 -5.29
N LEU A 165 7.78 10.37 -4.83
CA LEU A 165 8.98 10.36 -5.67
C LEU A 165 9.44 8.94 -6.02
N PHE A 166 9.31 8.00 -5.08
CA PHE A 166 9.86 6.65 -5.22
C PHE A 166 8.84 5.58 -5.60
N ASN A 167 7.54 5.81 -5.40
CA ASN A 167 6.48 4.90 -5.85
C ASN A 167 5.54 5.58 -6.85
N GLY A 168 4.93 6.72 -6.48
CA GLY A 168 3.94 7.40 -7.33
C GLY A 168 4.44 7.72 -8.75
N LEU A 169 5.51 8.52 -8.86
CA LEU A 169 6.07 8.92 -10.15
C LEU A 169 6.61 7.72 -10.95
N PRO A 170 7.34 6.75 -10.35
CA PRO A 170 7.78 5.55 -11.07
C PRO A 170 6.65 4.73 -11.68
N PHE A 171 5.56 4.45 -10.94
CA PHE A 171 4.42 3.69 -11.46
C PHE A 171 3.60 4.49 -12.49
N LEU A 172 3.48 5.81 -12.35
CA LEU A 172 2.90 6.66 -13.39
C LEU A 172 3.73 6.64 -14.68
N ALA A 173 5.06 6.68 -14.56
CA ALA A 173 5.96 6.58 -15.71
C ALA A 173 5.89 5.20 -16.38
N GLU A 174 5.71 4.14 -15.61
CA GLU A 174 5.45 2.78 -16.12
C GLU A 174 4.14 2.71 -16.90
N ALA A 175 3.02 3.15 -16.33
CA ALA A 175 1.73 3.19 -17.01
C ALA A 175 1.79 4.01 -18.31
N TRP A 176 2.49 5.15 -18.29
CA TRP A 176 2.71 5.95 -19.49
C TRP A 176 3.58 5.25 -20.54
N ARG A 177 4.64 4.53 -20.15
CA ARG A 177 5.44 3.70 -21.08
C ARG A 177 4.56 2.62 -21.73
N SER A 178 3.77 1.92 -20.94
CA SER A 178 2.85 0.87 -21.39
C SER A 178 1.76 1.41 -22.33
N ALA A 179 1.17 2.58 -22.02
CA ALA A 179 0.18 3.23 -22.89
C ALA A 179 0.77 3.61 -24.25
N ARG A 180 1.98 4.17 -24.27
CA ARG A 180 2.66 4.50 -25.53
C ARG A 180 3.04 3.27 -26.35
N ALA A 181 3.41 2.17 -25.68
CA ALA A 181 3.69 0.91 -26.37
C ALA A 181 2.43 0.36 -27.03
N ALA A 182 1.29 0.35 -26.32
CA ALA A 182 0.00 -0.07 -26.85
C ALA A 182 -0.45 0.76 -28.07
N ALA A 183 -0.29 2.08 -28.02
CA ALA A 183 -0.64 2.96 -29.14
C ALA A 183 0.17 2.64 -30.41
N ARG A 184 1.48 2.43 -30.30
CA ARG A 184 2.34 2.08 -31.45
C ARG A 184 2.00 0.73 -32.07
N SER A 185 1.55 -0.23 -31.27
CA SER A 185 1.10 -1.53 -31.78
C SER A 185 -0.22 -1.43 -32.54
N ALA A 186 -1.09 -0.46 -32.19
CA ALA A 186 -2.34 -0.21 -32.89
C ALA A 186 -2.12 0.53 -34.22
N ASP A 187 -1.18 1.48 -34.28
CA ASP A 187 -0.88 2.23 -35.50
C ASP A 187 -0.10 1.42 -36.56
N GLY A 188 0.57 0.33 -36.14
CA GLY A 188 1.36 -0.54 -37.02
C GLY A 188 0.67 -1.82 -37.46
N ALA A 189 -0.59 -2.04 -37.07
CA ALA A 189 -1.44 -3.17 -37.45
C ALA A 189 -2.45 -2.74 -38.53
#